data_AF-A0A2D6X256-F1
#
_entry.id   AF-A0A2D6X256-F1
#
_cell.length_a   1.000
_cell.length_b   1.000
_cell.length_c   1.000
_cell.angle_alpha   90.00
_cell.angle_beta   90.00
_cell.angle_gamma   90.00
#
_symmetry.space_group_name_H-M   'P 1'
#
loop_
_entity.id
_entity.type
_entity.pdbx_description
1 polymer ?
#
loop_
_entity_poly.entity_id
_entity_poly.type
_entity_poly.pdbx_seq_one_letter_code
_entity_poly.pdbx_strand_id
1 'polypeptide(L)'
;MAAYAVTVVLDTDKAIRLQHSRQGVLFGTCDLTNYNTTGAEITEITNLFKSNPRVMCAPVSDNFYLVRWDITDACFHAYYFTDAHDHDFAVQSSSAIGSNMEIGISADADSATLEGGTGVTAARTLSTNTPIQAATKAAGTEVASDVDVGLFEFLAIGLAR
;
A
#
# COMPACT_ATOMS: atom_id res chain seq x y z
N MET A 1 -16.03 18.85 5.86
CA MET A 1 -15.56 17.57 5.29
C MET A 1 -16.36 17.31 4.04
N ALA A 2 -15.70 17.03 2.93
CA ALA A 2 -16.38 16.69 1.69
C ALA A 2 -16.99 15.28 1.75
N ALA A 3 -18.03 15.05 0.97
CA ALA A 3 -18.73 13.77 0.92
C ALA A 3 -17.93 12.75 0.11
N TYR A 4 -18.04 11.47 0.48
CA TYR A 4 -17.50 10.37 -0.31
C TYR A 4 -18.12 10.40 -1.71
N ALA A 5 -17.30 10.54 -2.75
CA ALA A 5 -17.77 10.66 -4.13
C ALA A 5 -17.03 9.67 -5.02
N VAL A 6 -17.81 8.79 -5.65
CA VAL A 6 -17.32 7.73 -6.51
C VAL A 6 -18.17 7.66 -7.77
N THR A 7 -17.53 7.36 -8.90
CA THR A 7 -18.21 7.04 -10.16
C THR A 7 -17.90 5.59 -10.52
N VAL A 8 -18.94 4.79 -10.75
CA VAL A 8 -18.81 3.40 -11.17
C VAL A 8 -19.26 3.24 -12.61
N VAL A 9 -18.41 2.65 -13.44
CA VAL A 9 -18.75 2.27 -14.81
C VAL A 9 -18.72 0.76 -14.91
N LEU A 10 -19.87 0.16 -15.19
CA LEU A 10 -20.03 -1.29 -15.28
C LEU A 10 -19.91 -1.75 -16.73
N ASP A 11 -19.26 -2.89 -16.93
CA ASP A 11 -19.18 -3.53 -18.25
C ASP A 11 -20.53 -4.15 -18.65
N THR A 12 -21.33 -4.54 -17.66
CA THR A 12 -22.67 -5.10 -17.84
C THR A 12 -23.67 -4.42 -16.91
N ASP A 13 -24.92 -4.30 -17.37
CA ASP A 13 -26.03 -3.70 -16.59
C ASP A 13 -26.43 -4.54 -15.36
N LYS A 14 -26.01 -5.81 -15.32
CA LYS A 14 -26.34 -6.79 -14.28
C LYS A 14 -25.17 -7.71 -13.99
N ALA A 15 -25.19 -8.33 -12.81
CA ALA A 15 -24.27 -9.41 -12.48
C ALA A 15 -24.51 -10.63 -13.39
N ILE A 16 -23.49 -11.06 -14.12
CA ILE A 16 -23.52 -12.22 -15.01
C ILE A 16 -23.60 -13.49 -14.15
N ARG A 17 -24.68 -14.24 -14.29
CA ARG A 17 -24.89 -15.47 -13.52
C ARG A 17 -24.02 -16.60 -14.06
N LEU A 18 -23.36 -17.31 -13.14
CA LEU A 18 -22.65 -18.54 -13.46
C LEU A 18 -23.70 -19.67 -13.61
N GLN A 19 -23.70 -20.36 -14.76
CA GLN A 19 -24.80 -21.25 -15.20
C GLN A 19 -25.35 -22.21 -14.12
N HIS A 20 -24.48 -22.77 -13.28
CA HIS A 20 -24.84 -23.81 -12.32
C HIS A 20 -24.90 -23.33 -10.86
N SER A 21 -24.78 -22.02 -10.62
CA SER A 21 -24.88 -21.47 -9.27
C SER A 21 -25.77 -20.22 -9.24
N ARG A 22 -26.18 -19.82 -8.03
CA ARG A 22 -26.81 -18.52 -7.81
C ARG A 22 -25.78 -17.39 -7.70
N GLN A 23 -24.50 -17.69 -7.93
CA GLN A 23 -23.46 -16.68 -7.89
C GLN A 23 -23.45 -15.91 -9.21
N GLY A 24 -23.25 -14.61 -9.11
CA GLY A 24 -22.99 -13.72 -10.23
C GLY A 24 -21.61 -13.10 -10.10
N VAL A 25 -21.09 -12.68 -11.24
CA VAL A 25 -19.87 -11.89 -11.34
C VAL A 25 -20.21 -10.56 -12.02
N LEU A 26 -19.61 -9.48 -11.55
CA LEU A 26 -19.72 -8.15 -12.11
C LEU A 26 -18.31 -7.58 -12.30
N PHE A 27 -18.09 -6.90 -13.42
CA PHE A 27 -16.82 -6.25 -13.76
C PHE A 27 -17.09 -4.77 -14.00
N GLY A 28 -16.09 -3.95 -13.71
CA GLY A 28 -16.16 -2.54 -14.02
C GLY A 28 -14.94 -1.77 -13.56
N THR A 29 -15.04 -0.46 -13.72
CA THR A 29 -14.08 0.53 -13.23
C THR A 29 -14.75 1.43 -12.20
N CYS A 30 -13.94 1.91 -11.28
CA CYS A 30 -14.35 2.77 -10.19
C CYS A 30 -13.39 3.95 -10.14
N ASP A 31 -13.92 5.16 -10.12
CA ASP A 31 -13.17 6.41 -9.98
C ASP A 31 -13.56 7.09 -8.66
N LEU A 32 -12.63 7.14 -7.72
CA LEU A 32 -12.82 7.66 -6.36
C LEU A 32 -12.25 9.08 -6.25
N THR A 33 -12.99 10.03 -6.83
CA THR A 33 -12.62 11.45 -6.92
C THR A 33 -12.63 12.19 -5.58
N ASN A 34 -13.39 11.72 -4.58
CA ASN A 34 -13.37 12.30 -3.24
C ASN A 34 -13.49 11.21 -2.17
N TYR A 35 -12.36 10.93 -1.51
CA TYR A 35 -12.31 9.96 -0.43
C TYR A 35 -12.78 10.51 0.91
N ASN A 36 -13.43 9.67 1.71
CA ASN A 36 -13.80 9.96 3.10
C ASN A 36 -13.66 8.68 3.92
N THR A 37 -13.05 8.77 5.10
CA THR A 37 -12.76 7.61 5.97
C THR A 37 -14.01 6.95 6.55
N THR A 38 -15.14 7.66 6.59
CA THR A 38 -16.42 7.07 7.01
C THR A 38 -17.00 6.16 5.93
N GLY A 39 -16.56 6.30 4.68
CA GLY A 39 -17.12 5.57 3.55
C GLY A 39 -18.57 5.99 3.22
N ALA A 40 -19.07 5.47 2.10
CA ALA A 40 -20.48 5.48 1.75
C ALA A 40 -20.76 4.29 0.83
N GLU A 41 -21.87 3.57 1.09
CA GLU A 41 -22.25 2.40 0.30
C GLU A 41 -22.30 2.72 -1.20
N ILE A 42 -21.60 1.90 -1.99
CA ILE A 42 -21.59 2.00 -3.45
C ILE A 42 -22.74 1.18 -4.03
N THR A 43 -23.91 1.81 -4.07
CA THR A 43 -25.17 1.14 -4.41
C THR A 43 -25.22 0.60 -5.85
N GLU A 44 -24.45 1.19 -6.75
CA GLU A 44 -24.26 0.75 -8.14
C GLU A 44 -23.68 -0.67 -8.22
N ILE A 45 -22.90 -1.08 -7.21
CA ILE A 45 -22.36 -2.43 -7.08
C ILE A 45 -23.28 -3.30 -6.23
N THR A 46 -23.63 -2.84 -5.02
CA THR A 46 -24.33 -3.69 -4.02
C THR A 46 -25.75 -4.06 -4.44
N ASN A 47 -26.47 -3.19 -5.14
CA ASN A 47 -27.85 -3.47 -5.57
C ASN A 47 -27.96 -4.60 -6.60
N LEU A 48 -26.86 -4.98 -7.26
CA LEU A 48 -26.84 -6.08 -8.22
C LEU A 48 -26.75 -7.46 -7.55
N PHE A 49 -26.53 -7.49 -6.23
CA PHE A 49 -26.39 -8.70 -5.43
C PHE A 49 -27.41 -8.77 -4.29
N LYS A 50 -27.78 -9.98 -3.86
CA LYS A 50 -28.72 -10.21 -2.75
C LYS A 50 -28.13 -9.84 -1.39
N SER A 51 -26.81 -9.84 -1.29
CA SER A 51 -26.01 -9.53 -0.10
C SER A 51 -24.73 -8.84 -0.54
N ASN A 52 -24.04 -8.14 0.37
CA ASN A 52 -22.77 -7.48 0.07
C ASN A 52 -21.80 -8.45 -0.63
N PRO A 53 -21.36 -8.14 -1.86
CA PRO A 53 -20.48 -9.02 -2.60
C PRO A 53 -19.07 -9.01 -1.98
N ARG A 54 -18.27 -9.99 -2.39
CA ARG A 54 -16.81 -9.91 -2.27
C ARG A 54 -16.29 -9.19 -3.50
N VAL A 55 -15.53 -8.13 -3.30
CA VAL A 55 -14.96 -7.36 -4.40
C VAL A 55 -13.44 -7.47 -4.34
N MET A 56 -12.85 -7.79 -5.48
CA MET A 56 -11.42 -7.74 -5.74
C MET A 56 -11.19 -6.52 -6.64
N CYS A 57 -10.22 -5.69 -6.33
CA CYS A 57 -9.84 -4.54 -7.15
C CYS A 57 -8.39 -4.66 -7.60
N ALA A 58 -8.02 -3.88 -8.61
CA ALA A 58 -6.62 -3.61 -8.87
C ALA A 58 -5.98 -3.13 -7.56
N PRO A 59 -4.79 -3.66 -7.19
CA PRO A 59 -4.21 -3.39 -5.88
C PRO A 59 -3.79 -1.92 -5.72
N VAL A 60 -3.62 -1.20 -6.82
CA VAL A 60 -3.12 0.17 -6.87
C VAL A 60 -3.98 0.97 -7.85
N SER A 61 -4.42 2.16 -7.46
CA SER A 61 -5.07 3.12 -8.35
C SER A 61 -4.06 3.86 -9.25
N ASP A 62 -4.55 4.56 -10.26
CA ASP A 62 -3.72 5.42 -11.11
C ASP A 62 -3.01 6.57 -10.36
N ASN A 63 -3.58 7.03 -9.24
CA ASN A 63 -2.95 7.99 -8.32
C ASN A 63 -2.07 7.33 -7.23
N PHE A 64 -1.66 6.07 -7.42
CA PHE A 64 -0.73 5.34 -6.54
C PHE A 64 -1.22 5.12 -5.11
N TYR A 65 -2.53 4.92 -4.91
CA TYR A 65 -3.06 4.51 -3.62
C TYR A 65 -3.36 3.01 -3.60
N LEU A 66 -3.16 2.38 -2.44
CA LEU A 66 -3.62 1.02 -2.22
C LEU A 66 -5.12 1.05 -1.97
N VAL A 67 -5.87 0.25 -2.72
CA VAL A 67 -7.34 0.22 -2.62
C VAL A 67 -7.80 -1.13 -2.11
N ARG A 68 -8.82 -1.11 -1.24
CA ARG A 68 -9.46 -2.31 -0.72
C ARG A 68 -10.95 -2.10 -0.59
N TRP A 69 -11.73 -3.12 -0.95
CA TRP A 69 -13.14 -3.20 -0.61
C TRP A 69 -13.35 -3.56 0.87
N ASP A 70 -14.12 -2.75 1.58
CA ASP A 70 -14.67 -3.11 2.88
C ASP A 70 -16.09 -3.66 2.75
N ILE A 71 -16.32 -4.78 3.43
CA ILE A 71 -17.59 -5.52 3.36
C ILE A 71 -18.64 -4.91 4.30
N THR A 72 -18.20 -4.24 5.37
CA THR A 72 -19.07 -3.70 6.41
C THR A 72 -19.74 -2.43 5.90
N ASP A 73 -18.93 -1.50 5.38
CA ASP A 73 -19.40 -0.20 4.88
C ASP A 73 -19.81 -0.27 3.40
N ALA A 74 -19.47 -1.37 2.73
CA ALA A 74 -19.77 -1.64 1.33
C ALA A 74 -19.24 -0.55 0.37
N CYS A 75 -17.99 -0.17 0.61
CA CYS A 75 -17.27 0.84 -0.16
C CYS A 75 -15.78 0.52 -0.28
N PHE A 76 -15.05 1.34 -1.05
CA PHE A 76 -13.60 1.24 -1.15
C PHE A 76 -12.91 2.13 -0.13
N HIS A 77 -11.94 1.57 0.60
CA HIS A 77 -10.99 2.30 1.43
C HIS A 77 -9.64 2.42 0.72
N ALA A 78 -9.00 3.55 0.93
CA ALA A 78 -7.71 3.88 0.35
C ALA A 78 -6.63 4.01 1.43
N TYR A 79 -5.43 3.55 1.12
CA TYR A 79 -4.29 3.57 2.03
C TYR A 79 -3.05 4.10 1.31
N TYR A 80 -2.22 4.84 2.04
CA TYR A 80 -0.88 5.18 1.57
C TYR A 80 -0.02 3.92 1.46
N PHE A 81 0.88 3.89 0.48
CA PHE A 81 1.99 2.93 0.49
C PHE A 81 2.85 3.15 1.73
N THR A 82 3.15 2.08 2.46
CA THR A 82 4.13 2.10 3.54
C THR A 82 5.48 1.69 2.97
N ASP A 83 6.21 2.66 2.43
CA ASP A 83 7.61 2.50 2.01
C ASP A 83 8.57 3.31 2.91
N ALA A 84 8.27 3.36 4.21
CA ALA A 84 9.28 3.78 5.17
C ALA A 84 10.12 2.56 5.55
N HIS A 85 11.09 2.20 4.73
CA HIS A 85 12.28 1.54 5.24
C HIS A 85 13.37 2.60 5.38
N ASP A 86 13.68 2.96 6.62
CA ASP A 86 14.82 3.81 6.91
C ASP A 86 16.07 2.93 7.07
N HIS A 87 17.20 3.42 6.56
CA HIS A 87 18.48 2.76 6.72
C HIS A 87 19.33 3.60 7.66
N ASP A 88 19.16 3.36 8.96
CA ASP A 88 20.00 3.99 9.97
C ASP A 88 21.43 3.45 9.88
N PHE A 89 22.38 4.34 9.61
CA PHE A 89 23.81 4.06 9.76
C PHE A 89 24.30 4.67 11.08
N ALA A 90 24.53 3.82 12.09
CA ALA A 90 25.09 4.24 13.37
C ALA A 90 26.60 3.99 13.42
N VAL A 91 27.39 5.04 13.61
CA VAL A 91 28.82 4.93 13.92
C VAL A 91 28.97 4.83 15.43
N GLN A 92 29.34 3.66 15.93
CA GLN A 92 29.66 3.46 17.35
C GLN A 92 31.18 3.53 17.56
N SER A 93 31.64 4.49 18.37
CA SER A 93 33.02 4.53 18.84
C SER A 93 33.08 4.19 20.34
N SER A 94 33.99 3.30 20.71
CA SER A 94 34.27 2.96 22.12
C SER A 94 35.16 4.00 22.81
N SER A 95 35.56 5.05 22.10
CA SER A 95 36.40 6.16 22.58
C SER A 95 36.08 7.43 21.78
N ALA A 96 36.49 8.60 22.28
CA ALA A 96 36.27 9.87 21.61
C ALA A 96 36.82 9.82 20.17
N ILE A 97 35.97 10.13 19.19
CA ILE A 97 36.43 10.47 17.84
C ILE A 97 37.22 11.78 18.02
N GLY A 98 38.54 11.70 17.95
CA GLY A 98 39.41 12.86 18.10
C GLY A 98 39.02 13.95 17.11
N SER A 99 39.29 15.21 17.44
CA SER A 99 38.90 16.40 16.66
C SER A 99 39.37 16.42 15.20
N ASN A 100 40.24 15.47 14.81
CA ASN A 100 40.85 15.37 13.49
C ASN A 100 40.60 14.01 12.81
N MET A 101 39.65 13.20 13.30
CA MET A 101 39.27 11.95 12.65
C MET A 101 38.02 12.16 11.80
N GLU A 102 38.19 12.15 10.49
CA GLU A 102 37.09 12.07 9.53
C GLU A 102 36.84 10.59 9.22
N ILE A 103 35.57 10.17 9.27
CA ILE A 103 35.13 8.88 8.75
C ILE A 103 34.49 9.17 7.40
N GLY A 104 35.27 9.03 6.34
CA GLY A 104 34.77 9.13 4.97
C GLY A 104 34.08 7.83 4.57
N ILE A 105 32.85 7.92 4.09
CA ILE A 105 32.21 6.82 3.37
C ILE A 105 32.40 7.13 1.88
N SER A 106 33.39 6.49 1.25
CA SER A 106 33.53 6.51 -0.20
C SER A 106 32.76 5.31 -0.75
N ALA A 107 31.59 5.58 -1.33
CA ALA A 107 30.76 4.56 -1.97
C ALA A 107 30.67 4.88 -3.47
N ASP A 108 31.13 3.94 -4.29
CA ASP A 108 30.80 3.85 -5.72
C ASP A 108 29.83 2.67 -5.92
N ALA A 109 29.15 2.61 -7.07
CA ALA A 109 28.12 1.64 -7.42
C ALA A 109 28.52 0.18 -7.18
N ASP A 110 29.83 -0.12 -7.24
CA ASP A 110 30.37 -1.48 -7.12
C ASP A 110 31.21 -1.72 -5.85
N SER A 111 31.51 -0.71 -5.04
CA SER A 111 32.27 -0.92 -3.78
C SER A 111 32.14 0.23 -2.78
N ALA A 112 32.20 -0.12 -1.50
CA ALA A 112 32.37 0.84 -0.41
C ALA A 112 33.63 0.46 0.39
N THR A 113 34.60 1.37 0.46
CA THR A 113 35.80 1.24 1.30
C THR A 113 35.69 2.17 2.50
N LEU A 114 35.95 1.64 3.70
CA LEU A 114 36.09 2.44 4.92
C LEU A 114 37.56 2.82 5.05
N GLU A 115 37.93 4.01 4.59
CA GLU A 115 39.29 4.52 4.71
C GLU A 115 39.46 5.22 6.05
N GLY A 116 40.10 4.50 6.98
CA GLY A 116 40.57 5.07 8.23
C GLY A 116 41.88 5.81 8.01
N GLY A 117 42.00 7.05 8.52
CA GLY A 117 43.30 7.70 8.69
C GLY A 117 44.27 6.83 9.51
N THR A 118 45.57 7.16 9.46
CA THR A 118 46.65 6.36 10.06
C THR A 118 46.30 5.91 11.50
N GLY A 119 46.09 4.60 11.69
CA GLY A 119 45.73 4.01 12.99
C GLY A 119 44.30 3.46 13.11
N VAL A 120 43.44 3.62 12.11
CA VAL A 120 42.07 3.06 12.11
C VAL A 120 42.01 1.79 11.25
N THR A 121 42.14 0.64 11.89
CA THR A 121 41.79 -0.65 11.27
C THR A 121 40.29 -0.86 11.43
N ALA A 122 39.48 -0.35 10.50
CA ALA A 122 38.05 -0.64 10.47
C ALA A 122 37.81 -2.06 9.94
N ALA A 123 38.10 -3.08 10.77
CA ALA A 123 37.69 -4.44 10.49
C ALA A 123 36.19 -4.57 10.72
N ARG A 124 35.41 -4.56 9.63
CA ARG A 124 33.99 -4.95 9.66
C ARG A 124 33.91 -6.46 9.91
N THR A 125 33.74 -6.86 11.16
CA THR A 125 33.18 -8.18 11.46
C THR A 125 31.70 -8.11 11.08
N LEU A 126 31.32 -8.58 9.89
CA LEU A 126 29.93 -8.92 9.65
C LEU A 126 29.59 -10.07 10.59
N SER A 127 28.91 -9.79 11.70
CA SER A 127 28.23 -10.87 12.40
C SER A 127 27.11 -11.33 11.45
N THR A 128 27.16 -12.58 11.03
CA THR A 128 26.25 -13.17 10.04
C THR A 128 24.81 -13.31 10.56
N ASN A 129 24.42 -12.66 11.65
CA ASN A 129 23.19 -12.99 12.39
C ASN A 129 22.52 -11.79 13.08
N THR A 130 22.56 -10.59 12.51
CA THR A 130 21.39 -9.72 12.73
C THR A 130 20.36 -10.18 11.70
N PRO A 131 19.34 -11.00 12.07
CA PRO A 131 18.24 -11.22 11.14
C PRO A 131 17.77 -9.83 10.71
N ILE A 132 17.68 -9.62 9.39
CA ILE A 132 16.90 -8.51 8.82
C ILE A 132 15.63 -8.51 9.66
N GLN A 133 15.40 -7.44 10.45
CA GLN A 133 14.19 -7.36 11.26
C GLN A 133 13.06 -7.68 10.30
N ALA A 134 12.28 -8.71 10.61
CA ALA A 134 11.15 -9.08 9.78
C ALA A 134 10.40 -7.79 9.50
N ALA A 135 10.31 -7.40 8.22
CA ALA A 135 9.70 -6.15 7.81
C ALA A 135 8.36 -6.09 8.55
N THR A 136 8.29 -5.24 9.57
CA THR A 136 7.09 -5.14 10.38
C THR A 136 6.13 -4.46 9.43
N LYS A 137 5.25 -5.25 8.83
CA LYS A 137 4.25 -4.78 7.86
C LYS A 137 3.41 -3.75 8.59
N ALA A 138 3.82 -2.49 8.52
CA ALA A 138 3.00 -1.39 8.98
C ALA A 138 1.71 -1.49 8.17
N ALA A 139 0.56 -1.56 8.86
CA ALA A 139 -0.69 -1.38 8.15
C ALA A 139 -0.59 -0.03 7.44
N GLY A 140 -0.89 -0.01 6.13
CA GLY A 140 -1.00 1.24 5.38
C GLY A 140 -1.83 2.23 6.20
N THR A 141 -1.33 3.46 6.38
CA THR A 141 -2.14 4.49 7.02
C THR A 141 -3.27 4.82 6.05
N GLU A 142 -4.51 4.78 6.54
CA GLU A 142 -5.67 5.14 5.73
C GLU A 142 -5.53 6.60 5.24
N VAL A 143 -5.91 6.84 4.00
CA VAL A 143 -5.77 8.15 3.37
C VAL A 143 -6.65 9.16 4.11
N ALA A 144 -6.23 10.42 4.15
CA ALA A 144 -7.04 11.48 4.73
C ALA A 144 -8.32 11.69 3.91
N SER A 145 -9.36 12.24 4.52
CA SER A 145 -10.56 12.65 3.74
C SER A 145 -10.22 13.80 2.78
N ASP A 146 -11.05 13.96 1.74
CA ASP A 146 -10.91 14.98 0.68
C ASP A 146 -9.67 14.78 -0.22
N VAL A 147 -9.38 13.51 -0.51
CA VAL A 147 -8.29 13.10 -1.43
C VAL A 147 -8.89 12.42 -2.65
N ASP A 148 -8.37 12.79 -3.81
CA ASP A 148 -8.61 12.09 -5.07
C ASP A 148 -7.76 10.82 -5.13
N VAL A 149 -8.41 9.68 -4.98
CA VAL A 149 -7.76 8.35 -5.01
C VAL A 149 -7.60 7.85 -6.44
N GLY A 150 -8.37 8.41 -7.39
CA GLY A 150 -8.31 8.09 -8.81
C GLY A 150 -9.02 6.80 -9.20
N LEU A 151 -8.66 6.29 -10.37
CA LEU A 151 -9.32 5.20 -11.08
C LEU A 151 -8.67 3.84 -10.83
N PHE A 152 -9.50 2.81 -10.71
CA PHE A 152 -9.08 1.41 -10.62
C PHE A 152 -10.16 0.45 -11.15
N GLU A 153 -9.73 -0.72 -11.61
CA GLU A 153 -10.60 -1.80 -12.06
C GLU A 153 -11.06 -2.67 -10.87
N PHE A 154 -12.23 -3.29 -11.00
CA PHE A 154 -12.72 -4.24 -10.00
C PHE A 154 -13.52 -5.41 -10.60
N LEU A 155 -13.61 -6.47 -9.80
CA LEU A 155 -14.40 -7.66 -10.00
C LEU A 155 -15.18 -7.97 -8.72
N ALA A 156 -16.51 -7.99 -8.79
CA ALA A 156 -17.37 -8.35 -7.67
C ALA A 156 -18.01 -9.73 -7.88
N ILE A 157 -18.03 -10.54 -6.82
CA ILE A 157 -18.65 -11.87 -6.79
C ILE A 157 -19.60 -11.96 -5.60
N GLY A 158 -20.83 -12.40 -5.86
CA GLY A 158 -21.84 -12.55 -4.82
C GLY A 158 -23.04 -13.36 -5.30
N LEU A 159 -24.06 -13.50 -4.46
CA LEU A 159 -25.33 -14.08 -4.89
C LEU A 159 -26.07 -13.08 -5.79
N ALA A 160 -26.21 -13.40 -7.07
CA ALA A 160 -26.88 -12.54 -8.04
C ALA A 160 -28.37 -12.36 -7.68
N ARG A 161 -28.91 -11.17 -7.96
CA ARG A 161 -30.36 -10.92 -7.88
C ARG A 161 -31.12 -11.59 -9.01
#